data_AF-A0A849NE96-F1
#
_entry.id   AF-A0A849NE96-F1
#
_cell.length_a   1.000
_cell.length_b   1.000
_cell.length_c   1.000
_cell.angle_alpha   90.00
_cell.angle_beta   90.00
_cell.angle_gamma   90.00
#
_symmetry.space_group_name_H-M   'P 1'
#
loop_
_entity.id
_entity.type
_entity.pdbx_description
1 polymer ?
#
loop_
_entity_poly.entity_id
_entity_poly.type
_entity_poly.pdbx_seq_one_letter_code
_entity_poly.pdbx_strand_id
1 'polypeptide(L)'
;MFDNILQWFETHPLLFSASKFTLVLIVAFVVYIITKHFLFKGLTNLVQRTKTKYDDILINSKILNRIAYIPPLIVIHAFSYVLIDFQEMIFRIVESLIVLFLLLAAGTFLTSLTDILQRTETFKDRPIKGYMQVVKIIMFVLGSIVIIGFIAGQEPWQLLGGIGALSAVLLLVFRDSILSFVASVQITSYDLVKVGDWIEVPSFNTDGDVIDISLNIIKVQNFDKTISVIPTYKLIDSSFKNWRGMQDSGGRRIRRSINIDMASVKFCTEEMLNKFRKFEHISEYIDKKNNEVKLYNEAKKINVEELVNGRRLTNIGTFRAYLKAYLKQREDISDRLTFLVRQLEPNPNGIPMQIYVFTTTTVWGKYEKIQADIFDHIMAVIPQFELRVFQNPSGQDFKSLATKE
;
A
#
# COMPACT_ATOMS: atom_id res chain seq x y z
N MET A 1 -59.72 -52.15 -35.14
CA MET A 1 -59.96 -51.11 -34.10
C MET A 1 -58.79 -50.14 -34.01
N PHE A 2 -57.55 -50.63 -33.93
CA PHE A 2 -56.35 -49.79 -33.95
C PHE A 2 -56.18 -49.00 -35.27
N ASP A 3 -56.44 -49.64 -36.42
CA ASP A 3 -56.33 -48.99 -37.73
C ASP A 3 -57.36 -47.87 -37.93
N ASN A 4 -58.59 -48.05 -37.45
CA ASN A 4 -59.63 -47.01 -37.48
C ASN A 4 -59.27 -45.79 -36.61
N ILE A 5 -58.53 -46.00 -35.52
CA ILE A 5 -58.06 -44.93 -34.63
C ILE A 5 -56.91 -44.16 -35.30
N LEU A 6 -55.97 -44.85 -35.94
CA LEU A 6 -54.89 -44.23 -36.71
C LEU A 6 -55.44 -43.39 -37.87
N GLN A 7 -56.41 -43.92 -38.61
CA GLN A 7 -57.05 -43.22 -39.73
C GLN A 7 -57.85 -41.98 -39.27
N TRP A 8 -58.45 -42.02 -38.08
CA TRP A 8 -59.09 -40.85 -37.46
C TRP A 8 -58.07 -39.79 -37.04
N PHE A 9 -56.90 -40.18 -36.53
CA PHE A 9 -55.82 -39.25 -36.20
C PHE A 9 -55.17 -38.60 -37.43
N GLU A 10 -55.10 -39.31 -38.57
CA GLU A 10 -54.67 -38.72 -39.85
C GLU A 10 -55.59 -37.58 -40.32
N THR A 11 -56.90 -37.64 -39.98
CA THR A 11 -57.86 -36.57 -40.29
C THR A 11 -57.81 -35.38 -39.32
N HIS A 12 -57.17 -35.51 -38.15
CA HIS A 12 -57.08 -34.47 -37.11
C HIS A 12 -55.65 -34.32 -36.56
N PRO A 13 -54.71 -33.74 -37.33
CA PRO A 13 -53.29 -33.68 -36.99
C PRO A 13 -53.00 -32.95 -35.65
N LEU A 14 -53.79 -31.93 -35.30
CA LEU A 14 -53.65 -31.23 -34.01
C LEU A 14 -54.00 -32.13 -32.81
N LEU A 15 -55.08 -32.93 -32.92
CA LEU A 15 -55.47 -33.86 -31.86
C LEU A 15 -54.44 -34.98 -31.70
N PHE A 16 -53.83 -35.41 -32.81
CA PHE A 16 -52.74 -36.39 -32.77
C PHE A 16 -51.50 -35.83 -32.05
N SER A 17 -51.03 -34.64 -32.40
CA SER A 17 -49.90 -33.99 -31.71
C SER A 17 -50.19 -33.74 -30.23
N ALA A 18 -51.41 -33.31 -29.88
CA ALA A 18 -51.83 -33.12 -28.50
C ALA A 18 -51.83 -34.45 -27.71
N SER A 19 -52.27 -35.55 -28.32
CA SER A 19 -52.27 -36.87 -27.67
C SER A 19 -50.84 -37.36 -27.37
N LYS A 20 -49.90 -37.17 -28.30
CA LYS A 20 -48.51 -37.55 -28.08
C LYS A 20 -47.82 -36.67 -27.04
N PHE A 21 -48.09 -35.37 -27.03
CA PHE A 21 -47.58 -34.48 -25.98
C PHE A 21 -48.12 -34.86 -24.60
N THR A 22 -49.41 -35.18 -24.52
CA THR A 22 -50.03 -35.66 -23.28
C THR A 22 -49.35 -36.93 -22.79
N LEU A 23 -49.04 -37.87 -23.69
CA LEU A 23 -48.28 -39.07 -23.34
C LEU A 23 -46.88 -38.75 -22.80
N VAL A 24 -46.15 -37.83 -23.44
CA VAL A 24 -44.82 -37.39 -22.95
C VAL A 24 -44.91 -36.76 -21.56
N LEU A 25 -45.94 -35.94 -21.29
CA LEU A 25 -46.17 -35.37 -19.96
C LEU A 25 -46.51 -36.44 -18.92
N ILE A 26 -47.29 -37.46 -19.28
CA ILE A 26 -47.60 -38.59 -18.39
C ILE A 26 -46.31 -39.36 -18.06
N VAL A 27 -45.48 -39.67 -19.07
CA VAL A 27 -44.19 -40.35 -18.87
C VAL A 27 -43.27 -39.51 -17.99
N ALA A 28 -43.15 -38.21 -18.26
CA ALA A 28 -42.37 -37.29 -17.43
C ALA A 28 -42.89 -37.26 -15.98
N PHE A 29 -44.20 -37.22 -15.78
CA PHE A 29 -44.80 -37.25 -14.44
C PHE A 29 -44.54 -38.57 -13.70
N VAL A 30 -44.62 -39.71 -14.39
CA VAL A 30 -44.25 -41.02 -13.82
C VAL A 30 -42.77 -41.03 -13.45
N VAL A 31 -41.88 -40.53 -14.32
CA VAL A 31 -40.45 -40.40 -14.03
C VAL A 31 -40.20 -39.47 -12.84
N TYR A 32 -40.96 -38.39 -12.67
CA TYR A 32 -40.89 -37.54 -11.48
C TYR A 32 -41.26 -38.31 -10.21
N ILE A 33 -42.37 -39.06 -10.20
CA ILE A 33 -42.79 -39.86 -9.04
C ILE A 33 -41.72 -40.90 -8.69
N ILE A 34 -41.22 -41.64 -9.68
CA ILE A 34 -40.18 -42.65 -9.52
C ILE A 34 -38.91 -41.98 -8.96
N THR A 35 -38.43 -40.94 -9.62
CA THR A 35 -37.23 -40.19 -9.20
C THR A 35 -37.36 -39.69 -7.78
N LYS A 36 -38.49 -39.08 -7.42
CA LYS A 36 -38.72 -38.59 -6.06
C LYS A 36 -38.74 -39.74 -5.05
N HIS A 37 -39.42 -40.85 -5.36
CA HIS A 37 -39.46 -42.02 -4.48
C HIS A 37 -38.06 -42.60 -4.25
N PHE A 38 -37.29 -42.84 -5.31
CA PHE A 38 -35.96 -43.45 -5.24
C PHE A 38 -34.90 -42.50 -4.68
N LEU A 39 -34.87 -41.22 -5.08
CA LEU A 39 -33.94 -40.23 -4.52
C LEU A 39 -34.15 -40.07 -3.02
N PHE A 40 -35.39 -39.87 -2.57
CA PHE A 40 -35.66 -39.69 -1.15
C PHE A 40 -35.37 -40.95 -0.35
N LYS A 41 -35.77 -42.14 -0.82
CA LYS A 41 -35.52 -43.41 -0.12
C LYS A 41 -34.05 -43.84 -0.12
N GLY A 42 -33.35 -43.63 -1.24
CA GLY A 42 -31.94 -43.98 -1.39
C GLY A 42 -31.02 -43.08 -0.56
N LEU A 43 -31.23 -41.77 -0.60
CA LEU A 43 -30.39 -40.82 0.14
C LEU A 43 -30.68 -40.82 1.64
N THR A 44 -31.94 -41.00 2.07
CA THR A 44 -32.24 -41.16 3.51
C THR A 44 -31.62 -42.43 4.10
N ASN A 45 -31.63 -43.54 3.36
CA ASN A 45 -30.96 -44.77 3.79
C ASN A 45 -29.43 -44.66 3.82
N LEU A 46 -28.84 -43.81 2.98
CA LEU A 46 -27.39 -43.58 2.95
C LEU A 46 -26.94 -42.67 4.10
N VAL A 47 -27.72 -41.62 4.38
CA VAL A 47 -27.50 -40.67 5.50
C VAL A 47 -27.64 -41.38 6.85
N GLN A 48 -28.63 -42.25 7.02
CA GLN A 48 -28.80 -43.01 8.27
C GLN A 48 -27.68 -44.04 8.53
N ARG A 49 -26.87 -44.37 7.51
CA ARG A 49 -25.74 -45.31 7.63
C ARG A 49 -24.43 -44.61 8.00
N THR A 50 -24.33 -43.29 7.88
CA THR A 50 -23.13 -42.53 8.26
C THR A 50 -23.29 -41.94 9.67
N LYS A 51 -22.18 -41.90 10.44
CA LYS A 51 -22.17 -41.40 11.84
C LYS A 51 -21.96 -39.88 11.94
N THR A 52 -21.85 -39.18 10.82
CA THR A 52 -21.40 -37.79 10.72
C THR A 52 -22.57 -36.81 10.67
N LYS A 53 -22.70 -35.94 11.69
CA LYS A 53 -23.75 -34.89 11.79
C LYS A 53 -23.81 -33.90 10.62
N TYR A 54 -22.79 -33.89 9.77
CA TYR A 54 -22.68 -32.99 8.62
C TYR A 54 -23.40 -33.53 7.37
N ASP A 55 -23.60 -34.84 7.28
CA ASP A 55 -24.26 -35.47 6.13
C ASP A 55 -25.76 -35.13 6.08
N ASP A 56 -26.37 -35.00 7.26
CA ASP A 56 -27.77 -34.54 7.44
C ASP A 56 -27.99 -33.11 6.93
N ILE A 57 -26.97 -32.25 6.99
CA ILE A 57 -27.04 -30.84 6.59
C ILE A 57 -26.78 -30.70 5.08
N LEU A 58 -25.87 -31.51 4.52
CA LEU A 58 -25.58 -31.55 3.08
C LEU A 58 -26.73 -32.16 2.28
N ILE A 59 -27.39 -33.19 2.80
CA ILE A 59 -28.53 -33.86 2.16
C ILE A 59 -29.82 -33.16 2.61
N ASN A 60 -29.92 -31.88 2.22
CA ASN A 60 -31.10 -31.07 2.48
C ASN A 60 -32.24 -31.49 1.55
N SER A 61 -33.43 -31.72 2.09
CA SER A 61 -34.64 -32.05 1.33
C SER A 61 -34.94 -31.03 0.21
N LYS A 62 -34.53 -29.77 0.37
CA LYS A 62 -34.63 -28.74 -0.67
C LYS A 62 -33.75 -29.02 -1.89
N ILE A 63 -32.52 -29.52 -1.70
CA ILE A 63 -31.60 -29.88 -2.79
C ILE A 63 -32.18 -31.08 -3.55
N LEU A 64 -32.63 -32.09 -2.81
CA LEU A 64 -33.23 -33.30 -3.40
C LEU A 64 -34.49 -32.98 -4.20
N ASN A 65 -35.36 -32.11 -3.67
CA ASN A 65 -36.54 -31.65 -4.40
C ASN A 65 -36.17 -30.92 -5.69
N ARG A 66 -35.13 -30.07 -5.68
CA ARG A 66 -34.67 -29.33 -6.87
C ARG A 66 -34.09 -30.28 -7.93
N ILE A 67 -33.28 -31.25 -7.52
CA ILE A 67 -32.70 -32.26 -8.43
C ILE A 67 -33.79 -33.19 -9.00
N ALA A 68 -34.83 -33.51 -8.23
CA ALA A 68 -35.91 -34.38 -8.68
C ALA A 68 -36.71 -33.82 -9.88
N TYR A 69 -36.65 -32.52 -10.14
CA TYR A 69 -37.24 -31.91 -11.33
C TYR A 69 -36.39 -32.09 -12.59
N ILE A 70 -35.13 -32.51 -12.50
CA ILE A 70 -34.25 -32.63 -13.67
C ILE A 70 -34.59 -33.86 -14.55
N PRO A 71 -34.75 -35.08 -14.02
CA PRO A 71 -35.12 -36.24 -14.84
C PRO A 71 -36.40 -36.09 -15.68
N PRO A 72 -37.54 -35.57 -15.16
CA PRO A 72 -38.71 -35.34 -16.01
C PRO A 72 -38.46 -34.30 -17.10
N LEU A 73 -37.63 -33.28 -16.86
CA LEU A 73 -37.22 -32.33 -17.88
C LEU A 73 -36.36 -33.00 -18.97
N ILE A 74 -35.44 -33.89 -18.61
CA ILE A 74 -34.65 -34.68 -19.58
C ILE A 74 -35.56 -35.54 -20.45
N VAL A 75 -36.63 -36.12 -19.90
CA VAL A 75 -37.63 -36.87 -20.68
C VAL A 75 -38.32 -35.95 -21.69
N ILE A 76 -38.80 -34.78 -21.26
CA ILE A 76 -39.44 -33.82 -22.17
C ILE A 76 -38.46 -33.38 -23.27
N HIS A 77 -37.19 -33.16 -22.93
CA HIS A 77 -36.12 -32.85 -23.88
C HIS A 77 -35.90 -33.99 -24.89
N ALA A 78 -35.81 -35.24 -24.41
CA ALA A 78 -35.54 -36.40 -25.26
C ALA A 78 -36.68 -36.73 -26.22
N PHE A 79 -37.93 -36.45 -25.83
CA PHE A 79 -39.13 -36.68 -26.64
C PHE A 79 -39.67 -35.41 -27.30
N SER A 80 -38.91 -34.31 -27.34
CA SER A 80 -39.35 -33.04 -27.95
C SER A 80 -39.61 -33.15 -29.46
N TYR A 81 -38.94 -34.10 -30.14
CA TYR A 81 -39.13 -34.41 -31.57
C TYR A 81 -40.57 -34.80 -31.94
N VAL A 82 -41.36 -35.21 -30.93
CA VAL A 82 -42.78 -35.56 -31.07
C VAL A 82 -43.63 -34.33 -31.45
N LEU A 83 -43.15 -33.12 -31.13
CA LEU A 83 -43.79 -31.83 -31.41
C LEU A 83 -42.92 -30.99 -32.35
N ILE A 84 -42.87 -31.39 -33.63
CA ILE A 84 -42.02 -30.78 -34.66
C ILE A 84 -42.19 -29.25 -34.72
N ASP A 85 -43.43 -28.74 -34.68
CA ASP A 85 -43.72 -27.31 -34.81
C ASP A 85 -43.22 -26.45 -33.62
N PHE A 86 -43.02 -27.05 -32.45
CA PHE A 86 -42.60 -26.35 -31.22
C PHE A 86 -41.27 -26.86 -30.66
N GLN A 87 -40.58 -27.73 -31.40
CA GLN A 87 -39.43 -28.47 -30.92
C GLN A 87 -38.33 -27.54 -30.39
N GLU A 88 -37.94 -26.51 -31.15
CA GLU A 88 -36.92 -25.54 -30.72
C GLU A 88 -37.34 -24.77 -29.46
N MET A 89 -38.59 -24.32 -29.40
CA MET A 89 -39.09 -23.58 -28.24
C MET A 89 -39.07 -24.46 -26.98
N ILE A 90 -39.47 -25.73 -27.11
CA ILE A 90 -39.44 -26.72 -26.02
C ILE A 90 -38.00 -26.98 -25.58
N PHE A 91 -37.05 -27.15 -26.51
CA PHE A 91 -35.64 -27.32 -26.18
C PHE A 91 -35.11 -26.15 -25.33
N ARG A 92 -35.27 -24.92 -25.82
CA ARG A 92 -34.76 -23.71 -25.14
C ARG A 92 -35.36 -23.54 -23.75
N ILE A 93 -36.67 -23.77 -23.60
CA ILE A 93 -37.36 -23.69 -22.30
C ILE A 93 -36.86 -24.78 -21.35
N VAL A 94 -36.75 -26.02 -21.83
CA VAL A 94 -36.36 -27.15 -20.99
C VAL A 94 -34.90 -27.06 -20.55
N GLU A 95 -33.97 -26.69 -21.44
CA GLU A 95 -32.57 -26.45 -21.10
C GLU A 95 -32.40 -25.32 -20.08
N SER A 96 -33.16 -24.23 -20.25
CA SER A 96 -33.22 -23.11 -19.31
C SER A 96 -33.71 -23.56 -17.93
N LEU A 97 -34.76 -24.38 -17.89
CA LEU A 97 -35.31 -24.93 -16.64
C LEU A 97 -34.33 -25.90 -15.97
N ILE A 98 -33.63 -26.75 -16.73
CA ILE A 98 -32.61 -27.66 -16.21
C ILE A 98 -31.49 -26.84 -15.54
N VAL A 99 -30.97 -25.82 -16.22
CA VAL A 99 -29.93 -24.94 -15.65
C VAL A 99 -30.45 -24.19 -14.43
N LEU A 100 -31.68 -23.67 -14.46
CA LEU A 100 -32.29 -23.02 -13.30
C LEU A 100 -32.35 -23.96 -12.08
N PHE A 101 -32.84 -25.19 -12.25
CA PHE A 101 -32.93 -26.15 -11.15
C PHE A 101 -31.55 -26.59 -10.65
N LEU A 102 -30.55 -26.71 -11.53
CA LEU A 102 -29.16 -26.94 -11.15
C LEU A 102 -28.57 -25.77 -10.35
N LEU A 103 -28.77 -24.53 -10.79
CA LEU A 103 -28.31 -23.33 -10.07
C LEU A 103 -28.96 -23.20 -8.70
N LEU A 104 -30.27 -23.44 -8.63
CA LEU A 104 -31.00 -23.48 -7.38
C LEU A 104 -30.42 -24.58 -6.49
N ALA A 105 -30.26 -25.82 -6.98
CA ALA A 105 -29.71 -26.93 -6.20
C ALA A 105 -28.30 -26.58 -5.66
N ALA A 106 -27.42 -26.06 -6.51
CA ALA A 106 -26.06 -25.63 -6.16
C ALA A 106 -26.06 -24.48 -5.14
N GLY A 107 -26.95 -23.49 -5.28
CA GLY A 107 -27.09 -22.39 -4.31
C GLY A 107 -27.54 -22.86 -2.93
N THR A 108 -28.47 -23.84 -2.87
CA THR A 108 -28.84 -24.49 -1.60
C THR A 108 -27.70 -25.33 -1.04
N PHE A 109 -26.97 -26.04 -1.88
CA PHE A 109 -25.78 -26.81 -1.47
C PHE A 109 -24.72 -25.89 -0.86
N LEU A 110 -24.39 -24.76 -1.51
CA LEU A 110 -23.46 -23.77 -0.96
C LEU A 110 -23.95 -23.18 0.37
N THR A 111 -25.27 -23.07 0.57
CA THR A 111 -25.85 -22.64 1.86
C THR A 111 -25.59 -23.69 2.94
N SER A 112 -25.96 -24.95 2.68
CA SER A 112 -25.67 -26.06 3.58
C SER A 112 -24.18 -26.19 3.91
N LEU A 113 -23.31 -26.01 2.91
CA LEU A 113 -21.86 -26.04 3.10
C LEU A 113 -21.37 -24.88 3.97
N THR A 114 -21.93 -23.68 3.78
CA THR A 114 -21.62 -22.52 4.63
C THR A 114 -21.98 -22.81 6.08
N ASP A 115 -23.16 -23.38 6.33
CA ASP A 115 -23.63 -23.70 7.67
C ASP A 115 -22.73 -24.74 8.36
N ILE A 116 -22.18 -25.69 7.61
CA ILE A 116 -21.22 -26.68 8.11
C ILE A 116 -19.87 -26.04 8.44
N LEU A 117 -19.34 -25.22 7.54
CA LEU A 117 -18.07 -24.53 7.76
C LEU A 117 -18.14 -23.60 8.97
N GLN A 118 -19.23 -22.88 9.15
CA GLN A 118 -19.42 -21.98 10.31
C GLN A 118 -19.51 -22.72 11.65
N ARG A 119 -19.94 -23.98 11.66
CA ARG A 119 -20.00 -24.84 12.86
C ARG A 119 -18.68 -25.54 13.18
N THR A 120 -17.68 -25.44 12.30
CA THR A 120 -16.39 -26.08 12.48
C THR A 120 -15.45 -25.14 13.24
N GLU A 121 -14.83 -25.63 14.32
CA GLU A 121 -13.98 -24.83 15.23
C GLU A 121 -12.90 -23.98 14.52
N THR A 122 -12.29 -24.50 13.45
CA THR A 122 -11.27 -23.82 12.64
C THR A 122 -11.76 -22.55 11.93
N PHE A 123 -13.08 -22.45 11.73
CA PHE A 123 -13.71 -21.58 10.75
C PHE A 123 -14.79 -20.67 11.35
N LYS A 124 -15.17 -20.88 12.62
CA LYS A 124 -16.24 -20.16 13.33
C LYS A 124 -16.02 -18.64 13.41
N ASP A 125 -14.77 -18.20 13.57
CA ASP A 125 -14.41 -16.78 13.73
C ASP A 125 -14.05 -16.10 12.39
N ARG A 126 -14.20 -16.81 11.26
CA ARG A 126 -13.89 -16.28 9.93
C ARG A 126 -15.18 -15.84 9.20
N PRO A 127 -15.13 -14.78 8.37
CA PRO A 127 -16.31 -14.27 7.65
C PRO A 127 -16.72 -15.13 6.44
N ILE A 128 -16.88 -16.45 6.62
CA ILE A 128 -17.12 -17.44 5.55
C ILE A 128 -18.42 -17.17 4.80
N LYS A 129 -19.46 -16.70 5.50
CA LYS A 129 -20.73 -16.33 4.88
C LYS A 129 -20.54 -15.26 3.80
N GLY A 130 -19.66 -14.29 4.02
CA GLY A 130 -19.34 -13.25 3.03
C GLY A 130 -18.73 -13.85 1.76
N TYR A 131 -17.69 -14.69 1.91
CA TYR A 131 -17.05 -15.35 0.78
C TYR A 131 -18.01 -16.28 0.01
N MET A 132 -18.78 -17.11 0.71
CA MET A 132 -19.75 -18.02 0.10
C MET A 132 -20.89 -17.26 -0.59
N GLN A 133 -21.26 -16.07 -0.08
CA GLN A 133 -22.23 -15.20 -0.75
C GLN A 133 -21.68 -14.64 -2.07
N VAL A 134 -20.42 -14.22 -2.11
CA VAL A 134 -19.77 -13.77 -3.35
C VAL A 134 -19.74 -14.91 -4.39
N VAL A 135 -19.38 -16.12 -3.98
CA VAL A 135 -19.39 -17.31 -4.86
C VAL A 135 -20.81 -17.58 -5.40
N LYS A 136 -21.85 -17.51 -4.56
CA LYS A 136 -23.24 -17.65 -5.01
C LYS A 136 -23.62 -16.56 -6.03
N ILE A 137 -23.27 -15.30 -5.78
CA ILE A 137 -23.57 -14.20 -6.71
C ILE A 137 -22.94 -14.48 -8.06
N ILE A 138 -21.66 -14.83 -8.11
CA ILE A 138 -20.94 -15.16 -9.36
C ILE A 138 -21.64 -16.33 -10.07
N MET A 139 -21.97 -17.41 -9.34
CA MET A 139 -22.66 -18.57 -9.90
C MET A 139 -24.02 -18.21 -10.51
N PHE A 140 -24.84 -17.42 -9.81
CA PHE A 140 -26.16 -17.01 -10.31
C PHE A 140 -26.06 -16.04 -11.50
N VAL A 141 -25.07 -15.14 -11.51
CA VAL A 141 -24.82 -14.25 -12.66
C VAL A 141 -24.44 -15.07 -13.89
N LEU A 142 -23.43 -15.95 -13.78
CA LEU A 142 -23.01 -16.82 -14.88
C LEU A 142 -24.13 -17.75 -15.34
N GLY A 143 -24.85 -18.35 -14.40
CA GLY A 143 -25.99 -19.20 -14.69
C GLY A 143 -27.15 -18.48 -15.40
N SER A 144 -27.43 -17.23 -15.02
CA SER A 144 -28.44 -16.41 -15.69
C SER A 144 -28.03 -16.09 -17.12
N ILE A 145 -26.74 -15.87 -17.39
CA ILE A 145 -26.22 -15.68 -18.75
C ILE A 145 -26.44 -16.93 -19.60
N VAL A 146 -26.19 -18.13 -19.04
CA VAL A 146 -26.47 -19.40 -19.73
C VAL A 146 -27.95 -19.56 -20.06
N ILE A 147 -28.84 -19.25 -19.11
CA ILE A 147 -30.29 -19.29 -19.31
C ILE A 147 -30.71 -18.31 -20.42
N ILE A 148 -30.20 -17.07 -20.40
CA ILE A 148 -30.48 -16.08 -21.45
C ILE A 148 -29.98 -16.57 -22.81
N GLY A 149 -28.81 -17.23 -22.86
CA GLY A 149 -28.28 -17.87 -24.07
C GLY A 149 -29.25 -18.88 -24.67
N PHE A 150 -29.71 -19.84 -23.87
CA PHE A 150 -30.68 -20.83 -24.33
C PHE A 150 -31.98 -20.19 -24.80
N ILE A 151 -32.54 -19.23 -24.06
CA ILE A 151 -33.77 -18.52 -24.48
C ILE A 151 -33.55 -17.77 -25.81
N ALA A 152 -32.41 -17.09 -25.95
CA ALA A 152 -32.06 -16.34 -27.17
C ALA A 152 -31.71 -17.24 -28.36
N GLY A 153 -31.56 -18.56 -28.16
CA GLY A 153 -31.09 -19.49 -29.20
C GLY A 153 -29.64 -19.26 -29.60
N GLN A 154 -28.83 -18.74 -28.68
CA GLN A 154 -27.42 -18.45 -28.88
C GLN A 154 -26.58 -19.32 -27.95
N GLU A 155 -25.41 -19.75 -28.42
CA GLU A 155 -24.47 -20.49 -27.59
C GLU A 155 -24.03 -19.63 -26.39
N PRO A 156 -24.16 -20.13 -25.13
CA PRO A 156 -23.82 -19.37 -23.93
C PRO A 156 -22.41 -18.73 -23.94
N TRP A 157 -21.46 -19.38 -24.63
CA TRP A 157 -20.09 -18.88 -24.74
C TRP A 157 -19.98 -17.56 -25.53
N GLN A 158 -20.87 -17.32 -26.49
CA GLN A 158 -20.87 -16.09 -27.28
C GLN A 158 -21.29 -14.87 -26.44
N LEU A 159 -22.27 -15.06 -25.54
CA LEU A 159 -22.71 -14.01 -24.62
C LEU A 159 -21.61 -13.68 -23.59
N LEU A 160 -20.91 -14.70 -23.09
CA LEU A 160 -19.75 -14.51 -22.21
C LEU A 160 -18.61 -13.78 -22.91
N GLY A 161 -18.37 -14.06 -24.20
CA GLY A 161 -17.40 -13.33 -25.01
C GLY A 161 -17.73 -11.84 -25.13
N GLY A 162 -18.99 -11.51 -25.41
CA GLY A 162 -19.47 -10.12 -25.48
C GLY A 162 -19.33 -9.36 -24.15
N ILE A 163 -19.73 -9.99 -23.04
CA ILE A 163 -19.60 -9.40 -21.70
C ILE A 163 -18.13 -9.28 -21.29
N GLY A 164 -17.30 -10.26 -21.63
CA GLY A 164 -15.86 -10.24 -21.37
C GLY A 164 -15.16 -9.09 -22.11
N ALA A 165 -15.49 -8.91 -23.40
CA ALA A 165 -14.98 -7.79 -24.20
C ALA A 165 -15.42 -6.44 -23.61
N LEU A 166 -16.71 -6.29 -23.29
CA LEU A 166 -17.24 -5.08 -22.64
C LEU A 166 -16.55 -4.81 -21.30
N SER A 167 -16.33 -5.85 -20.49
CA SER A 167 -15.68 -5.74 -19.18
C SER A 167 -14.23 -5.32 -19.30
N ALA A 168 -13.49 -5.83 -20.30
CA ALA A 168 -12.12 -5.44 -20.56
C ALA A 168 -12.03 -3.97 -21.00
N VAL A 169 -12.95 -3.51 -21.85
CA VAL A 169 -13.04 -2.09 -22.26
C VAL A 169 -13.38 -1.21 -21.07
N LEU A 170 -14.37 -1.60 -20.26
CA LEU A 170 -14.73 -0.86 -19.03
C LEU A 170 -13.56 -0.80 -18.05
N LEU A 171 -12.85 -1.91 -17.84
CA LEU A 171 -11.67 -1.94 -16.97
C LEU A 171 -10.57 -1.02 -17.51
N LEU A 172 -10.34 -0.99 -18.82
CA LEU A 172 -9.36 -0.11 -19.45
C LEU A 172 -9.73 1.37 -19.26
N VAL A 173 -11.01 1.72 -19.47
CA VAL A 173 -11.52 3.10 -19.33
C VAL A 173 -11.51 3.56 -17.88
N PHE A 174 -11.90 2.69 -16.94
CA PHE A 174 -12.01 3.01 -15.52
C PHE A 174 -10.77 2.68 -14.70
N ARG A 175 -9.70 2.16 -15.31
CA ARG A 175 -8.46 1.74 -14.63
C ARG A 175 -7.97 2.80 -13.64
N ASP A 176 -7.79 4.02 -14.13
CA ASP A 176 -7.22 5.11 -13.33
C ASP A 176 -8.19 5.58 -12.25
N SER A 177 -9.51 5.50 -12.48
CA SER A 177 -10.52 5.83 -11.47
C SER A 177 -10.52 4.81 -10.32
N ILE A 178 -10.42 3.51 -10.64
CA ILE A 178 -10.34 2.44 -9.66
C ILE A 178 -9.07 2.58 -8.83
N LEU A 179 -7.92 2.79 -9.48
CA LEU A 179 -6.64 3.00 -8.79
C LEU A 179 -6.68 4.24 -7.89
N SER A 180 -7.26 5.34 -8.36
CA SER A 180 -7.38 6.58 -7.59
C SER A 180 -8.27 6.40 -6.35
N PHE A 181 -9.38 5.66 -6.49
CA PHE A 181 -10.25 5.32 -5.37
C PHE A 181 -9.53 4.49 -4.32
N VAL A 182 -8.87 3.40 -4.73
CA VAL A 182 -8.08 2.55 -3.82
C VAL A 182 -6.98 3.37 -3.14
N ALA A 183 -6.31 4.24 -3.88
CA ALA A 183 -5.28 5.11 -3.34
C ALA A 183 -5.83 6.11 -2.30
N SER A 184 -6.97 6.76 -2.56
CA SER A 184 -7.60 7.67 -1.59
C SER A 184 -7.98 6.95 -0.29
N VAL A 185 -8.49 5.72 -0.38
CA VAL A 185 -8.76 4.87 0.80
C VAL A 185 -7.46 4.56 1.55
N GLN A 186 -6.37 4.23 0.86
CA GLN A 186 -5.06 3.97 1.49
C GLN A 186 -4.46 5.21 2.16
N ILE A 187 -4.49 6.37 1.48
CA ILE A 187 -4.00 7.65 2.01
C ILE A 187 -4.72 7.98 3.32
N THR A 188 -6.04 7.80 3.35
CA THR A 188 -6.84 8.06 4.55
C THR A 188 -6.63 7.01 5.63
N SER A 189 -6.59 5.72 5.27
CA SER A 189 -6.48 4.61 6.23
C SER A 189 -5.11 4.55 6.92
N TYR A 190 -4.04 4.90 6.20
CA TYR A 190 -2.68 4.92 6.73
C TYR A 190 -2.24 6.32 7.20
N ASP A 191 -3.13 7.30 7.19
CA ASP A 191 -2.85 8.69 7.56
C ASP A 191 -1.58 9.25 6.87
N LEU A 192 -1.49 9.07 5.55
CA LEU A 192 -0.31 9.46 4.78
C LEU A 192 -0.26 10.97 4.53
N VAL A 193 -1.41 11.59 4.26
CA VAL A 193 -1.56 13.02 3.91
C VAL A 193 -2.90 13.54 4.42
N LYS A 194 -2.92 14.75 4.97
CA LYS A 194 -4.10 15.52 5.41
C LYS A 194 -4.13 16.88 4.75
N VAL A 195 -5.33 17.46 4.68
CA VAL A 195 -5.49 18.90 4.40
C VAL A 195 -4.73 19.70 5.46
N GLY A 196 -3.93 20.67 5.00
CA GLY A 196 -3.03 21.48 5.83
C GLY A 196 -1.60 20.94 5.94
N ASP A 197 -1.32 19.72 5.48
CA ASP A 197 0.06 19.24 5.46
C ASP A 197 0.90 19.98 4.43
N TRP A 198 2.14 20.28 4.80
CA TRP A 198 3.16 20.63 3.82
C TRP A 198 3.75 19.35 3.21
N ILE A 199 3.57 19.15 1.90
CA ILE A 199 4.14 18.04 1.15
C ILE A 199 5.06 18.50 0.03
N GLU A 200 6.10 17.70 -0.23
CA GLU A 200 7.04 17.87 -1.35
C GLU A 200 6.96 16.61 -2.23
N VAL A 201 6.61 16.78 -3.50
CA VAL A 201 6.49 15.71 -4.49
C VAL A 201 7.38 16.05 -5.70
N PRO A 202 8.66 15.61 -5.70
CA PRO A 202 9.64 16.01 -6.71
C PRO A 202 9.23 15.67 -8.15
N SER A 203 8.57 14.52 -8.36
CA SER A 203 8.12 14.07 -9.69
C SER A 203 7.07 14.98 -10.34
N PHE A 204 6.40 15.81 -9.55
CA PHE A 204 5.40 16.77 -10.01
C PHE A 204 5.82 18.22 -9.73
N ASN A 205 7.09 18.46 -9.39
CA ASN A 205 7.62 19.77 -9.00
C ASN A 205 6.68 20.52 -8.03
N THR A 206 6.14 19.78 -7.06
CA THR A 206 5.13 20.28 -6.12
C THR A 206 5.75 20.42 -4.75
N ASP A 207 5.64 21.60 -4.14
CA ASP A 207 6.19 21.91 -2.83
C ASP A 207 5.32 22.97 -2.15
N GLY A 208 4.47 22.53 -1.22
CA GLY A 208 3.57 23.42 -0.51
C GLY A 208 2.47 22.72 0.26
N ASP A 209 1.43 23.47 0.62
CA ASP A 209 0.39 23.04 1.54
C ASP A 209 -0.77 22.36 0.81
N VAL A 210 -1.20 21.21 1.32
CA VAL A 210 -2.38 20.50 0.82
C VAL A 210 -3.62 21.32 1.16
N ILE A 211 -4.34 21.78 0.14
CA ILE A 211 -5.55 22.60 0.32
C ILE A 211 -6.84 21.77 0.22
N ASP A 212 -6.80 20.64 -0.49
CA ASP A 212 -7.97 19.79 -0.71
C ASP A 212 -7.56 18.34 -1.03
N ILE A 213 -8.35 17.39 -0.54
CA ILE A 213 -8.21 15.96 -0.85
C ILE A 213 -9.57 15.45 -1.30
N SER A 214 -9.67 15.18 -2.61
CA SER A 214 -10.83 14.55 -3.23
C SER A 214 -10.60 13.04 -3.40
N LEU A 215 -11.63 12.29 -3.81
CA LEU A 215 -11.53 10.85 -4.02
C LEU A 215 -10.46 10.44 -5.05
N ASN A 216 -10.20 11.28 -6.06
CA ASN A 216 -9.31 10.96 -7.16
C ASN A 216 -8.11 11.90 -7.34
N ILE A 217 -8.12 13.05 -6.67
CA ILE A 217 -7.07 14.08 -6.81
C ILE A 217 -6.76 14.70 -5.45
N ILE A 218 -5.53 15.20 -5.33
CA ILE A 218 -5.07 16.04 -4.23
C ILE A 218 -4.66 17.39 -4.84
N LYS A 219 -5.08 18.48 -4.22
CA LYS A 219 -4.67 19.83 -4.59
C LYS A 219 -3.67 20.34 -3.58
N VAL A 220 -2.53 20.83 -4.09
CA VAL A 220 -1.46 21.44 -3.29
C VAL A 220 -1.27 22.86 -3.77
N GLN A 221 -1.28 23.81 -2.84
CA GLN A 221 -0.88 25.18 -3.13
C GLN A 221 0.62 25.31 -2.89
N ASN A 222 1.39 25.50 -3.96
CA ASN A 222 2.82 25.69 -3.88
C ASN A 222 3.17 27.00 -3.15
N PHE A 223 4.42 27.13 -2.69
CA PHE A 223 4.86 28.35 -2.01
C PHE A 223 4.83 29.61 -2.91
N ASP A 224 4.92 29.45 -4.22
CA ASP A 224 4.70 30.52 -5.22
C ASP A 224 3.21 30.83 -5.48
N LYS A 225 2.30 30.22 -4.72
CA LYS A 225 0.84 30.35 -4.76
C LYS A 225 0.15 29.74 -5.99
N THR A 226 0.86 28.98 -6.82
CA THR A 226 0.25 28.14 -7.86
C THR A 226 -0.45 26.92 -7.24
N ILE A 227 -1.38 26.28 -8.00
CA ILE A 227 -2.08 25.07 -7.55
C ILE A 227 -1.66 23.88 -8.41
N SER A 228 -1.02 22.91 -7.79
CA SER A 228 -0.73 21.59 -8.36
C SER A 228 -1.90 20.65 -8.10
N VAL A 229 -2.33 19.91 -9.13
CA VAL A 229 -3.37 18.87 -9.02
C VAL A 229 -2.74 17.52 -9.32
N ILE A 230 -2.70 16.65 -8.31
CA ILE A 230 -2.02 15.35 -8.39
C ILE A 230 -3.07 14.23 -8.26
N PRO A 231 -3.18 13.31 -9.23
CA PRO A 231 -4.01 12.12 -9.06
C PRO A 231 -3.56 11.28 -7.86
N THR A 232 -4.49 10.84 -7.02
CA THR A 232 -4.17 10.14 -5.77
C THR A 232 -3.31 8.90 -5.99
N TYR A 233 -3.56 8.13 -7.06
CA TYR A 233 -2.77 6.94 -7.37
C TYR A 233 -1.31 7.26 -7.72
N LYS A 234 -1.05 8.42 -8.34
CA LYS A 234 0.32 8.83 -8.68
C LYS A 234 1.10 9.29 -7.45
N LEU A 235 0.42 9.79 -6.42
CA LEU A 235 1.08 10.14 -5.17
C LEU A 235 1.59 8.90 -4.43
N ILE A 236 0.83 7.79 -4.41
CA ILE A 236 1.27 6.54 -3.77
C ILE A 236 2.35 5.83 -4.59
N ASP A 237 2.26 5.88 -5.91
CA ASP A 237 3.23 5.25 -6.81
C ASP A 237 4.61 5.93 -6.79
N SER A 238 4.67 7.20 -6.36
CA SER A 238 5.91 7.98 -6.28
C SER A 238 6.37 8.25 -4.85
N SER A 239 7.66 8.50 -4.67
CA SER A 239 8.18 8.95 -3.38
C SER A 239 7.82 10.42 -3.16
N PHE A 240 7.21 10.72 -2.02
CA PHE A 240 6.94 12.07 -1.57
C PHE A 240 7.39 12.25 -0.12
N LYS A 241 7.62 13.51 0.28
CA LYS A 241 7.90 13.87 1.67
C LYS A 241 6.69 14.55 2.25
N ASN A 242 6.30 14.14 3.46
CA ASN A 242 5.34 14.86 4.27
C ASN A 242 6.08 15.52 5.45
N TRP A 243 6.05 16.85 5.51
CA TRP A 243 6.75 17.63 6.52
C TRP A 243 6.00 17.70 7.86
N ARG A 244 4.78 17.13 7.96
CA ARG A 244 4.03 17.03 9.22
C ARG A 244 4.87 16.41 10.34
N GLY A 245 5.61 15.33 10.06
CA GLY A 245 6.50 14.72 11.05
C GLY A 245 7.58 15.67 11.60
N MET A 246 8.06 16.62 10.80
CA MET A 246 8.96 17.67 11.27
C MET A 246 8.21 18.69 12.14
N GLN A 247 6.99 19.09 11.74
CA GLN A 247 6.15 20.00 12.52
C GLN A 247 5.80 19.41 13.90
N ASP A 248 5.36 18.15 13.93
CA ASP A 248 4.95 17.43 15.15
C ASP A 248 6.13 17.17 16.09
N SER A 249 7.35 17.02 15.55
CA SER A 249 8.56 16.86 16.38
C SER A 249 8.90 18.10 17.21
N GLY A 250 8.31 19.26 16.89
CA GLY A 250 8.55 20.54 17.57
C GLY A 250 9.93 21.15 17.29
N GLY A 251 10.73 20.59 16.37
CA GLY A 251 12.04 21.13 16.04
C GLY A 251 12.45 20.90 14.59
N ARG A 252 13.04 21.93 13.96
CA ARG A 252 13.54 21.84 12.59
C ARG A 252 15.05 21.67 12.56
N ARG A 253 15.51 20.70 11.75
CA ARG A 253 16.93 20.32 11.65
C ARG A 253 17.76 21.37 10.93
N ILE A 254 18.81 21.86 11.59
CA ILE A 254 19.93 22.56 10.97
C ILE A 254 20.99 21.51 10.62
N ARG A 255 21.25 21.35 9.33
CA ARG A 255 22.35 20.51 8.80
C ARG A 255 23.15 21.30 7.78
N ARG A 256 24.15 22.04 8.25
CA ARG A 256 25.06 22.84 7.40
C ARG A 256 26.50 22.65 7.88
N SER A 257 27.43 22.81 6.96
CA SER A 257 28.86 22.68 7.24
C SER A 257 29.58 23.98 6.90
N ILE A 258 30.60 24.31 7.68
CA ILE A 258 31.61 25.31 7.28
C ILE A 258 32.88 24.54 6.99
N ASN A 259 33.45 24.74 5.81
CA ASN A 259 34.69 24.09 5.44
C ASN A 259 35.87 24.86 6.03
N ILE A 260 36.73 24.14 6.76
CA ILE A 260 37.95 24.68 7.36
C ILE A 260 39.12 24.39 6.42
N ASP A 261 39.97 25.38 6.19
CA ASP A 261 41.21 25.22 5.43
C ASP A 261 42.12 24.20 6.15
N MET A 262 42.46 23.10 5.46
CA MET A 262 43.31 22.04 6.01
C MET A 262 44.67 22.57 6.45
N ALA A 263 45.22 23.56 5.74
CA ALA A 263 46.53 24.13 6.02
C ALA A 263 46.55 25.01 7.29
N SER A 264 45.37 25.37 7.82
CA SER A 264 45.25 26.11 9.09
C SER A 264 45.24 25.20 10.32
N VAL A 265 45.17 23.88 10.15
CA VAL A 265 45.10 22.93 11.25
C VAL A 265 46.49 22.69 11.86
N LYS A 266 46.62 22.89 13.18
CA LYS A 266 47.86 22.68 13.92
C LYS A 266 47.64 22.28 15.37
N PHE A 267 48.71 21.78 16.01
CA PHE A 267 48.73 21.61 17.47
C PHE A 267 48.65 22.98 18.16
N CYS A 268 47.94 23.02 19.29
CA CYS A 268 47.86 24.24 20.10
C CYS A 268 49.19 24.48 20.82
N THR A 269 49.70 25.72 20.76
CA THR A 269 50.80 26.17 21.60
C THR A 269 50.30 26.56 23.00
N GLU A 270 51.20 26.70 23.97
CA GLU A 270 50.83 27.20 25.30
C GLU A 270 50.20 28.60 25.24
N GLU A 271 50.66 29.47 24.33
CA GLU A 271 50.06 30.78 24.08
C GLU A 271 48.61 30.65 23.58
N MET A 272 48.35 29.74 22.64
CA MET A 272 46.99 29.45 22.16
C MET A 272 46.11 28.93 23.28
N LEU A 273 46.60 27.99 24.09
CA LEU A 273 45.84 27.45 25.22
C LEU A 273 45.54 28.52 26.27
N ASN A 274 46.51 29.40 26.58
CA ASN A 274 46.30 30.54 27.47
C ASN A 274 45.28 31.54 26.91
N LYS A 275 45.27 31.77 25.59
CA LYS A 275 44.21 32.56 24.92
C LYS A 275 42.86 31.86 25.04
N PHE A 276 42.78 30.56 24.75
CA PHE A 276 41.54 29.79 24.75
C PHE A 276 40.93 29.63 26.13
N ARG A 277 41.74 29.60 27.20
CA ARG A 277 41.26 29.66 28.60
C ARG A 277 40.43 30.90 28.90
N LYS A 278 40.69 32.02 28.19
CA LYS A 278 39.92 33.26 28.36
C LYS A 278 38.55 33.20 27.68
N PHE A 279 38.27 32.16 26.90
CA PHE A 279 36.96 31.99 26.26
C PHE A 279 36.00 31.31 27.24
N GLU A 280 34.97 32.04 27.63
CA GLU A 280 34.00 31.64 28.65
C GLU A 280 33.43 30.23 28.41
N HIS A 281 33.04 29.91 27.17
CA HIS A 281 32.42 28.62 26.84
C HIS A 281 33.35 27.40 26.95
N ILE A 282 34.68 27.57 26.97
CA ILE A 282 35.61 26.43 26.93
C ILE A 282 36.70 26.45 28.00
N SER A 283 36.73 27.42 28.91
CA SER A 283 37.76 27.48 29.96
C SER A 283 37.89 26.14 30.71
N GLU A 284 36.78 25.63 31.25
CA GLU A 284 36.76 24.34 31.96
C GLU A 284 37.16 23.15 31.07
N TYR A 285 36.75 23.18 29.79
CA TYR A 285 37.13 22.14 28.83
C TYR A 285 38.64 22.12 28.59
N ILE A 286 39.27 23.30 28.44
CA ILE A 286 40.71 23.41 28.23
C ILE A 286 41.45 22.81 29.42
N ASP A 287 41.10 23.20 30.64
CA ASP A 287 41.80 22.72 31.84
C ASP A 287 41.64 21.21 32.04
N LYS A 288 40.40 20.70 31.90
CA LYS A 288 40.13 19.27 31.98
C LYS A 288 40.91 18.50 30.92
N LYS A 289 40.90 18.96 29.67
CA LYS A 289 41.52 18.25 28.56
C LYS A 289 43.05 18.30 28.60
N ASN A 290 43.62 19.43 29.04
CA ASN A 290 45.05 19.57 29.22
C ASN A 290 45.56 18.62 30.31
N ASN A 291 44.83 18.52 31.44
CA ASN A 291 45.14 17.58 32.51
C ASN A 291 45.04 16.12 32.06
N GLU A 292 43.98 15.74 31.32
CA GLU A 292 43.83 14.39 30.75
C GLU A 292 45.00 14.02 29.83
N VAL A 293 45.43 14.97 29.00
CA VAL A 293 46.56 14.79 28.07
C VAL A 293 47.88 14.64 28.83
N LYS A 294 48.12 15.48 29.85
CA LYS A 294 49.32 15.40 30.70
C LYS A 294 49.43 14.04 31.40
N LEU A 295 48.36 13.62 32.07
CA LEU A 295 48.31 12.32 32.76
C LEU A 295 48.53 11.15 31.80
N TYR A 296 47.95 11.20 30.59
CA TYR A 296 48.14 10.16 29.59
C TYR A 296 49.60 10.05 29.13
N ASN A 297 50.26 11.19 28.88
CA ASN A 297 51.66 11.22 28.43
C ASN A 297 52.62 10.76 29.54
N GLU A 298 52.39 11.18 30.78
CA GLU A 298 53.18 10.77 31.96
C GLU A 298 53.02 9.26 32.25
N ALA A 299 51.79 8.74 32.23
CA ALA A 299 51.51 7.33 32.50
C ALA A 299 52.20 6.39 31.49
N LYS A 300 52.35 6.84 30.23
CA LYS A 300 53.04 6.10 29.17
C LYS A 300 54.52 6.46 29.02
N LYS A 301 55.05 7.35 29.89
CA LYS A 301 56.45 7.83 29.86
C LYS A 301 56.87 8.32 28.46
N ILE A 302 55.99 9.03 27.77
CA ILE A 302 56.23 9.49 26.40
C ILE A 302 57.19 10.69 26.43
N ASN A 303 58.25 10.67 25.61
CA ASN A 303 59.08 11.85 25.40
C ASN A 303 58.30 12.88 24.55
N VAL A 304 57.97 14.02 25.14
CA VAL A 304 57.19 15.12 24.53
C VAL A 304 58.06 16.26 23.98
N GLU A 305 59.38 16.07 23.85
CA GLU A 305 60.27 17.05 23.19
C GLU A 305 59.83 17.30 21.75
N GLU A 306 59.53 16.23 21.01
CA GLU A 306 59.03 16.31 19.64
C GLU A 306 57.50 16.45 19.56
N LEU A 307 57.01 17.26 18.63
CA LEU A 307 55.58 17.56 18.49
C LEU A 307 54.74 16.36 18.08
N VAL A 308 55.32 15.46 17.27
CA VAL A 308 54.66 14.24 16.80
C VAL A 308 54.43 13.23 17.92
N ASN A 309 55.23 13.32 18.99
CA ASN A 309 55.14 12.43 20.13
C ASN A 309 54.10 12.92 21.13
N GLY A 310 53.43 11.94 21.75
CA GLY A 310 52.45 12.20 22.80
C GLY A 310 51.14 12.74 22.27
N ARG A 311 50.14 12.79 23.15
CA ARG A 311 48.84 13.38 22.86
C ARG A 311 48.94 14.89 23.05
N ARG A 312 48.29 15.67 22.17
CA ARG A 312 48.21 17.14 22.24
C ARG A 312 46.83 17.61 21.78
N LEU A 313 46.42 18.81 22.19
CA LEU A 313 45.23 19.46 21.66
C LEU A 313 45.53 20.06 20.28
N THR A 314 44.54 20.03 19.38
CA THR A 314 44.59 20.72 18.09
C THR A 314 43.63 21.89 18.08
N ASN A 315 43.93 22.92 17.30
CA ASN A 315 43.08 24.10 17.20
C ASN A 315 41.69 23.74 16.65
N ILE A 316 41.60 22.89 15.62
CA ILE A 316 40.34 22.39 15.07
C ILE A 316 39.54 21.52 16.05
N GLY A 317 40.23 20.71 16.87
CA GLY A 317 39.59 19.89 17.90
C GLY A 317 39.00 20.76 19.02
N THR A 318 39.72 21.81 19.39
CA THR A 318 39.30 22.79 20.40
C THR A 318 38.17 23.67 19.90
N PHE A 319 38.24 24.13 18.65
CA PHE A 319 37.14 24.87 18.01
C PHE A 319 35.86 24.04 17.93
N ARG A 320 35.94 22.73 17.62
CA ARG A 320 34.78 21.83 17.68
C ARG A 320 34.17 21.76 19.08
N ALA A 321 35.01 21.70 20.13
CA ALA A 321 34.54 21.71 21.51
C ALA A 321 33.86 23.04 21.87
N TYR A 322 34.42 24.16 21.40
CA TYR A 322 33.81 25.48 21.53
C TYR A 322 32.43 25.56 20.87
N LEU A 323 32.31 25.15 19.61
CA LEU A 323 31.01 25.15 18.93
C LEU A 323 29.97 24.31 19.66
N LYS A 324 30.37 23.15 20.20
CA LYS A 324 29.50 22.31 21.01
C LYS A 324 29.04 23.02 22.30
N ALA A 325 29.95 23.71 22.99
CA ALA A 325 29.61 24.44 24.21
C ALA A 325 28.72 25.66 23.91
N TYR A 326 29.07 26.47 22.91
CA TYR A 326 28.31 27.62 22.45
C TYR A 326 26.87 27.24 22.06
N LEU A 327 26.69 26.22 21.21
CA LEU A 327 25.36 25.79 20.77
C LEU A 327 24.52 25.17 21.90
N LYS A 328 25.14 24.57 22.92
CA LYS A 328 24.44 24.02 24.09
C LYS A 328 23.92 25.09 25.05
N GLN A 329 24.46 26.30 25.00
CA GLN A 329 24.00 27.40 25.84
C GLN A 329 22.86 28.20 25.17
N ARG A 330 22.56 27.92 23.89
CA ARG A 330 21.49 28.59 23.16
C ARG A 330 20.13 27.97 23.48
N GLU A 331 19.21 28.78 23.97
CA GLU A 331 17.83 28.37 24.29
C GLU A 331 16.98 28.03 23.04
N ASP A 332 17.42 28.47 21.85
CA ASP A 332 16.75 28.22 20.58
C ASP A 332 17.18 26.92 19.88
N ILE A 333 18.09 26.17 20.50
CA ILE A 333 18.53 24.83 20.08
C ILE A 333 17.97 23.77 21.04
N SER A 334 17.43 22.69 20.48
CA SER A 334 16.79 21.62 21.23
C SER A 334 17.83 20.71 21.88
N ASP A 335 17.73 20.56 23.20
CA ASP A 335 18.51 19.57 23.98
C ASP A 335 17.92 18.15 23.93
N ARG A 336 16.68 18.00 23.43
CA ARG A 336 15.99 16.70 23.40
C ARG A 336 16.28 15.91 22.13
N LEU A 337 16.59 16.60 21.04
CA LEU A 337 16.82 16.01 19.72
C LEU A 337 18.32 15.78 19.48
N THR A 338 18.66 15.12 18.38
CA THR A 338 20.05 14.79 18.08
C THR A 338 20.90 16.06 17.99
N PHE A 339 21.94 16.11 18.81
CA PHE A 339 22.91 17.20 18.85
C PHE A 339 24.30 16.68 18.49
N LEU A 340 24.83 17.09 17.33
CA LEU A 340 26.15 16.70 16.86
C LEU A 340 26.88 17.91 16.25
N VAL A 341 28.11 18.12 16.70
CA VAL A 341 29.10 18.97 16.02
C VAL A 341 30.27 18.08 15.68
N ARG A 342 30.49 17.84 14.37
CA ARG A 342 31.44 16.82 13.91
C ARG A 342 32.22 17.28 12.69
N GLN A 343 33.41 16.70 12.53
CA GLN A 343 34.17 16.82 11.29
C GLN A 343 33.71 15.71 10.34
N LEU A 344 33.47 16.05 9.09
CA LEU A 344 33.26 15.07 8.02
C LEU A 344 34.60 14.73 7.37
N GLU A 345 34.58 13.77 6.45
CA GLU A 345 35.74 13.42 5.64
C GLU A 345 36.31 14.67 4.93
N PRO A 346 37.64 14.92 5.06
CA PRO A 346 38.30 15.97 4.30
C PRO A 346 38.07 15.79 2.80
N ASN A 347 37.82 16.87 2.08
CA ASN A 347 37.63 16.87 0.63
C ASN A 347 38.43 18.02 0.00
N PRO A 348 38.50 18.15 -1.34
CA PRO A 348 39.27 19.20 -1.99
C PRO A 348 38.93 20.63 -1.52
N ASN A 349 37.74 20.84 -0.95
CA ASN A 349 37.31 22.11 -0.41
C ASN A 349 37.59 22.28 1.10
N GLY A 350 38.52 21.53 1.68
CA GLY A 350 38.89 21.59 3.10
C GLY A 350 38.22 20.53 3.98
N ILE A 351 38.25 20.75 5.29
CA ILE A 351 37.67 19.86 6.31
C ILE A 351 36.28 20.39 6.71
N PRO A 352 35.17 19.73 6.33
CA PRO A 352 33.85 20.21 6.71
C PRO A 352 33.60 20.04 8.21
N MET A 353 33.38 21.15 8.91
CA MET A 353 32.83 21.18 10.27
C MET A 353 31.30 21.24 10.17
N GLN A 354 30.65 20.08 10.31
CA GLN A 354 29.20 19.96 10.24
C GLN A 354 28.55 20.26 11.59
N ILE A 355 27.57 21.15 11.54
CA ILE A 355 26.61 21.40 12.61
C ILE A 355 25.34 20.63 12.25
N TYR A 356 25.00 19.64 13.08
CA TYR A 356 23.79 18.85 12.98
C TYR A 356 23.05 18.98 14.32
N VAL A 357 22.11 19.91 14.36
CA VAL A 357 21.30 20.20 15.56
C VAL A 357 19.87 20.43 15.13
N PHE A 358 18.95 20.51 16.08
CA PHE A 358 17.57 20.89 15.84
C PHE A 358 17.26 22.17 16.60
N THR A 359 16.48 23.04 15.99
CA THR A 359 15.91 24.21 16.67
C THR A 359 14.76 23.80 17.58
N THR A 360 14.35 24.67 18.50
CA THR A 360 13.15 24.50 19.35
C THR A 360 11.85 24.96 18.68
N THR A 361 11.91 25.35 17.39
CA THR A 361 10.79 25.89 16.62
C THR A 361 10.72 25.26 15.24
N THR A 362 9.51 25.18 14.69
CA THR A 362 9.25 24.72 13.32
C THR A 362 8.85 25.87 12.39
N VAL A 363 8.55 27.05 12.96
CA VAL A 363 8.21 28.28 12.22
C VAL A 363 9.36 28.71 11.32
N TRP A 364 9.08 28.79 10.02
CA TRP A 364 10.10 28.98 8.98
C TRP A 364 10.94 30.25 9.19
N GLY A 365 10.32 31.42 9.35
CA GLY A 365 11.06 32.68 9.53
C GLY A 365 11.98 32.68 10.77
N LYS A 366 11.53 32.09 11.89
CA LYS A 366 12.36 31.95 13.09
C LYS A 366 13.53 30.98 12.86
N TYR A 367 13.26 29.86 12.21
CA TYR A 367 14.28 28.87 11.87
C TYR A 367 15.40 29.48 11.01
N GLU A 368 15.07 30.24 9.96
CA GLU A 368 16.08 30.90 9.12
C GLU A 368 16.91 31.92 9.90
N LYS A 369 16.26 32.70 10.78
CA LYS A 369 16.96 33.66 11.65
C LYS A 369 17.95 32.96 12.58
N ILE A 370 17.52 31.93 13.30
CA ILE A 370 18.38 31.14 14.20
C ILE A 370 19.59 30.60 13.42
N GLN A 371 19.32 30.06 12.23
CA GLN A 371 20.35 29.52 11.38
C GLN A 371 21.33 30.59 10.89
N ALA A 372 20.87 31.78 10.51
CA ALA A 372 21.74 32.90 10.14
C ALA A 372 22.61 33.34 11.32
N ASP A 373 22.00 33.63 12.47
CA ASP A 373 22.70 34.09 13.69
C ASP A 373 23.81 33.11 14.13
N ILE A 374 23.57 31.81 14.01
CA ILE A 374 24.57 30.79 14.31
C ILE A 374 25.76 30.89 13.36
N PHE A 375 25.51 30.94 12.05
CA PHE A 375 26.59 30.88 11.07
C PHE A 375 27.35 32.21 10.98
N ASP A 376 26.70 33.35 11.21
CA ASP A 376 27.34 34.66 11.30
C ASP A 376 28.37 34.69 12.45
N HIS A 377 27.96 34.25 13.64
CA HIS A 377 28.87 34.14 14.79
C HIS A 377 30.02 33.18 14.51
N ILE A 378 29.73 32.02 13.92
CA ILE A 378 30.77 31.02 13.68
C ILE A 378 31.81 31.52 12.68
N MET A 379 31.38 32.18 11.59
CA MET A 379 32.32 32.76 10.64
C MET A 379 33.21 33.82 11.29
N ALA A 380 32.68 34.65 12.18
CA ALA A 380 33.43 35.67 12.90
C ALA A 380 34.44 35.09 13.92
N VAL A 381 34.10 33.96 14.55
CA VAL A 381 34.91 33.38 15.64
C VAL A 381 36.01 32.44 15.11
N ILE A 382 35.87 31.85 13.92
CA ILE A 382 36.88 30.93 13.35
C ILE A 382 38.32 31.47 13.42
N PRO A 383 38.62 32.73 13.02
CA PRO A 383 39.97 33.28 13.11
C PRO A 383 40.54 33.35 14.54
N GLN A 384 39.69 33.41 15.56
CA GLN A 384 40.14 33.46 16.96
C GLN A 384 40.82 32.16 17.41
N PHE A 385 40.52 31.05 16.73
CA PHE A 385 41.15 29.75 16.89
C PHE A 385 42.35 29.53 15.95
N GLU A 386 42.79 30.58 15.24
CA GLU A 386 43.83 30.52 14.21
C GLU A 386 43.50 29.51 13.10
N LEU A 387 42.20 29.35 12.85
CA LEU A 387 41.66 28.58 11.73
C LEU A 387 41.23 29.54 10.63
N ARG A 388 41.16 29.05 9.40
CA ARG A 388 40.62 29.79 8.26
C ARG A 388 39.43 29.05 7.67
N VAL A 389 38.44 29.80 7.21
CA VAL A 389 37.37 29.26 6.36
C VAL A 389 37.98 29.00 4.99
N PHE A 390 37.75 27.80 4.45
CA PHE A 390 38.18 27.48 3.10
C PHE A 390 37.36 28.31 2.10
N GLN A 391 38.07 28.96 1.19
CA GLN A 391 37.55 29.60 -0.01
C GLN A 391 38.45 29.11 -1.16
N ASN A 392 37.93 28.90 -2.36
CA ASN A 392 38.79 28.57 -3.51
C ASN A 392 39.75 29.76 -3.79
N PRO A 393 41.04 29.60 -4.17
CA PRO A 393 41.60 28.45 -4.91
C PRO A 393 42.86 27.82 -4.28
N SER A 394 42.73 26.62 -3.71
CA SER A 394 43.77 25.89 -2.97
C SER A 394 44.93 25.28 -3.81
N GLY A 395 45.91 24.71 -3.07
CA GLY A 395 47.31 24.58 -3.47
C GLY A 395 48.15 25.61 -2.70
N GLN A 396 47.84 25.83 -1.41
CA GLN A 396 48.28 27.02 -0.63
C GLN A 396 48.25 28.29 -1.48
N ASP A 397 47.06 28.47 -2.04
CA ASP A 397 46.63 29.43 -3.03
C ASP A 397 47.68 29.76 -4.08
N PHE A 398 48.30 28.71 -4.62
CA PHE A 398 49.36 28.64 -5.63
C PHE A 398 50.64 29.36 -5.28
N LYS A 399 51.09 29.24 -4.01
CA LYS A 399 52.29 29.92 -3.50
C LYS A 399 52.28 31.38 -3.96
N SER A 400 51.08 31.93 -4.00
CA SER A 400 50.80 32.93 -5.00
C SER A 400 51.29 34.24 -4.48
N LEU A 401 52.07 34.93 -5.29
CA LEU A 401 52.69 34.49 -6.54
C LEU A 401 54.18 34.31 -6.23
N ALA A 402 54.99 33.75 -7.14
CA ALA A 402 56.43 33.48 -6.96
C ALA A 402 57.34 34.74 -6.73
N THR A 403 56.85 35.77 -6.05
CA THR A 403 57.54 36.93 -5.48
C THR A 403 57.75 36.74 -3.97
N LYS A 404 58.97 36.47 -3.57
CA LYS A 404 59.90 37.58 -3.31
C LYS A 404 60.97 37.47 -4.40
N GLU A 405 61.40 38.58 -4.99
CA GLU A 405 62.74 38.59 -5.60
C GLU A 405 63.80 38.11 -4.59
#